data_AF-A0A969E4P3-F1
#
_entry.id   AF-A0A969E4P3-F1
#
_cell.length_a   1.000
_cell.length_b   1.000
_cell.length_c   1.000
_cell.angle_alpha   90.00
_cell.angle_beta   90.00
_cell.angle_gamma   90.00
#
_symmetry.space_group_name_H-M   'P 1'
#
loop_
_entity.id
_entity.type
_entity.pdbx_description
1 polymer ?
#
loop_
_entity_poly.entity_id
_entity_poly.type
_entity_poly.pdbx_seq_one_letter_code
_entity_poly.pdbx_strand_id
1 'polypeptide(L)'
;MHKNCPHCGQKFELETGFFYGAMFISYIVTAFLMFSMFAIFKFLMNLDVVTAFVAATLIIFLLFVWLFRVARTIWLTLFVKYNKDLSV
;
A
#
# COMPACT_ATOMS: atom_id res chain seq x y z
N MET A 1 15.25 -11.66 15.14
CA MET A 1 14.38 -12.00 14.01
C MET A 1 15.01 -13.16 13.25
N HIS A 2 14.27 -14.23 12.98
CA HIS A 2 14.78 -15.30 12.12
C HIS A 2 14.96 -14.75 10.70
N LYS A 3 16.10 -15.02 10.05
CA LYS A 3 16.39 -14.53 8.69
C LYS A 3 15.51 -15.20 7.63
N ASN A 4 15.05 -16.41 7.94
CA ASN A 4 14.18 -17.22 7.11
C ASN A 4 12.97 -17.65 7.94
N CYS A 5 11.84 -17.84 7.28
CA CYS A 5 10.66 -18.42 7.89
C CYS A 5 10.97 -19.86 8.32
N PRO A 6 10.72 -20.25 9.59
CA PRO A 6 10.98 -21.61 10.07
C PRO A 6 10.06 -22.66 9.45
N HIS A 7 8.94 -22.26 8.84
CA HIS A 7 7.96 -23.17 8.23
C HIS A 7 8.22 -23.42 6.74
N CYS A 8 8.53 -22.37 5.99
CA CYS A 8 8.72 -22.46 4.53
C CYS A 8 10.15 -22.21 4.05
N GLY A 9 11.08 -21.88 4.97
CA GLY A 9 12.47 -21.57 4.61
C GLY A 9 12.64 -20.27 3.82
N GLN A 10 11.55 -19.54 3.53
CA GLN A 10 11.58 -18.31 2.73
C GLN A 10 12.36 -17.21 3.46
N LYS A 11 13.33 -16.58 2.79
CA LYS A 11 14.00 -15.39 3.33
C LYS A 11 12.99 -14.25 3.44
N PHE A 12 12.93 -13.58 4.60
CA PHE A 12 12.06 -12.41 4.79
C PHE A 12 12.50 -11.21 3.94
N GLU A 13 13.80 -11.15 3.61
CA GLU A 13 14.35 -10.24 2.62
C GLU A 13 14.94 -11.09 1.47
N LEU A 14 14.26 -11.10 0.32
CA LEU A 14 14.75 -11.80 -0.87
C LEU A 14 16.05 -11.18 -1.39
N GLU A 15 16.12 -9.84 -1.40
CA GLU A 15 17.29 -9.04 -1.76
C GLU A 15 17.43 -7.83 -0.82
N THR A 16 18.67 -7.33 -0.62
CA THR A 16 18.92 -6.11 0.17
C THR A 16 18.20 -4.93 -0.44
N GLY A 17 17.24 -4.34 0.27
CA GLY A 17 16.44 -3.22 -0.23
C GLY A 17 15.19 -3.60 -1.01
N PHE A 18 14.77 -4.88 -1.03
CA PHE A 18 13.56 -5.35 -1.71
C PHE A 18 12.29 -4.52 -1.39
N PHE A 19 12.15 -4.02 -0.16
CA PHE A 19 11.00 -3.20 0.26
C PHE A 19 11.01 -1.76 -0.26
N TYR A 20 12.09 -1.28 -0.90
CA TYR A 20 12.09 0.02 -1.56
C TYR A 20 11.05 0.07 -2.70
N GLY A 21 10.87 -1.04 -3.43
CA GLY A 21 9.83 -1.12 -4.46
C GLY A 21 8.41 -1.04 -3.89
N ALA A 22 8.18 -1.64 -2.71
CA ALA A 22 6.90 -1.52 -2.01
C ALA A 22 6.59 -0.07 -1.60
N MET A 23 7.62 0.74 -1.30
CA MET A 23 7.46 2.17 -1.03
C MET A 23 6.97 2.93 -2.27
N PHE A 24 7.53 2.66 -3.44
CA PHE A 24 7.07 3.26 -4.71
C PHE A 24 5.62 2.89 -5.02
N ILE A 25 5.22 1.62 -4.82
CA ILE A 25 3.82 1.22 -4.96
C ILE A 25 2.91 2.01 -4.01
N SER A 26 3.31 2.16 -2.74
CA SER A 26 2.53 2.94 -1.78
C SER A 26 2.33 4.39 -2.24
N TYR A 27 3.36 5.01 -2.81
CA TYR A 27 3.28 6.38 -3.31
C TYR A 27 2.29 6.50 -4.48
N ILE A 28 2.39 5.60 -5.47
CA ILE A 28 1.48 5.57 -6.62
C ILE A 28 0.04 5.38 -6.14
N VAL A 29 -0.21 4.37 -5.30
CA VAL A 29 -1.55 4.07 -4.78
C VAL A 29 -2.12 5.27 -4.01
N THR A 30 -1.31 5.93 -3.18
CA THR A 30 -1.74 7.07 -2.38
C THR A 30 -2.06 8.28 -3.28
N ALA A 31 -1.23 8.57 -4.28
CA ALA A 31 -1.47 9.65 -5.23
C ALA A 31 -2.78 9.43 -6.02
N PHE A 32 -2.99 8.22 -6.54
CA PHE A 32 -4.23 7.86 -7.23
C PHE A 32 -5.46 8.03 -6.34
N LEU A 33 -5.40 7.56 -5.08
CA LEU A 33 -6.47 7.75 -4.11
C LEU A 33 -6.73 9.24 -3.84
N MET A 34 -5.69 10.04 -3.68
CA MET A 34 -5.81 11.48 -3.40
C MET A 34 -6.51 12.22 -4.52
N PHE A 35 -6.09 12.00 -5.77
CA PHE A 35 -6.75 12.59 -6.94
C PHE A 35 -8.20 12.11 -7.07
N SER A 36 -8.46 10.82 -6.83
CA SER A 36 -9.81 10.26 -6.91
C SER A 36 -10.75 10.87 -5.86
N MET A 37 -10.30 10.94 -4.60
CA MET A 37 -11.10 11.52 -3.51
C MET A 37 -11.33 13.01 -3.72
N PHE A 38 -10.30 13.75 -4.13
CA PHE A 38 -10.45 15.17 -4.44
C PHE A 38 -11.44 15.40 -5.59
N ALA A 39 -11.36 14.61 -6.66
CA ALA A 39 -12.30 14.68 -7.77
C ALA A 39 -13.74 14.38 -7.31
N ILE A 40 -13.95 13.36 -6.48
CA ILE A 40 -15.28 13.04 -5.93
C ILE A 40 -15.82 14.21 -5.10
N PHE A 41 -15.02 14.76 -4.18
CA PHE A 41 -15.46 15.88 -3.33
C PHE A 41 -15.73 17.15 -4.13
N LYS A 42 -14.93 17.43 -5.16
CA LYS A 42 -15.12 18.64 -5.97
C LYS A 42 -16.28 18.50 -6.94
N PHE A 43 -16.34 17.42 -7.73
CA PHE A 43 -17.32 17.27 -8.80
C PHE A 43 -18.67 16.74 -8.33
N LEU A 44 -18.71 15.86 -7.32
CA LEU A 44 -19.96 15.27 -6.84
C LEU A 44 -20.61 16.10 -5.72
N MET A 45 -19.80 16.61 -4.78
CA MET A 45 -20.30 17.33 -3.60
C MET A 45 -20.18 18.86 -3.72
N ASN A 46 -19.63 19.39 -4.81
CA ASN A 46 -19.42 20.84 -5.04
C ASN A 46 -18.72 21.57 -3.87
N LEU A 47 -17.85 20.88 -3.15
CA LEU A 47 -17.10 21.47 -2.04
C LEU A 47 -16.13 22.55 -2.54
N ASP A 48 -15.83 23.50 -1.65
CA ASP A 48 -14.76 24.45 -1.91
C ASP A 48 -13.42 23.71 -2.09
N VAL A 49 -12.52 24.28 -2.91
CA VAL A 49 -11.24 23.65 -3.26
C VAL A 49 -10.42 23.34 -2.02
N VAL A 50 -10.39 24.28 -1.06
CA VAL A 50 -9.62 24.11 0.18
C VAL A 50 -10.24 23.01 1.04
N THR A 51 -11.57 23.02 1.19
CA THR A 51 -12.29 22.02 2.00
C THR A 51 -12.16 20.60 1.41
N ALA A 52 -12.31 20.45 0.09
CA ALA A 52 -12.14 19.17 -0.60
C ALA A 52 -10.72 18.61 -0.44
N PHE A 53 -9.70 19.47 -0.53
CA PHE A 53 -8.30 19.08 -0.37
C PHE A 53 -7.98 18.65 1.07
N VAL A 54 -8.44 19.41 2.07
CA VAL A 54 -8.25 19.07 3.48
C VAL A 54 -8.99 17.78 3.83
N ALA A 55 -10.22 17.60 3.37
CA ALA A 55 -11.00 16.38 3.59
C ALA A 55 -10.32 15.13 2.99
N ALA A 56 -9.85 15.22 1.73
CA ALA A 56 -9.13 14.12 1.08
C ALA A 56 -7.83 13.77 1.82
N THR A 57 -7.07 14.79 2.24
CA THR A 57 -5.82 14.61 2.99
C THR A 57 -6.07 13.94 4.35
N LEU A 58 -7.09 14.36 5.09
CA LEU A 58 -7.43 13.77 6.40
C LEU A 58 -7.80 12.29 6.28
N ILE A 59 -8.58 11.92 5.25
CA ILE A 59 -8.99 10.53 5.06
C ILE A 59 -7.79 9.66 4.70
N ILE A 60 -6.90 10.14 3.82
CA ILE A 60 -5.67 9.43 3.48
C ILE A 60 -4.75 9.29 4.67
N PHE A 61 -4.66 10.32 5.52
CA PHE A 61 -3.85 10.26 6.73
C PHE A 61 -4.35 9.18 7.69
N LEU A 62 -5.67 9.05 7.87
CA LEU A 62 -6.26 7.97 8.65
C LEU A 62 -6.01 6.59 8.02
N LEU A 63 -6.00 6.51 6.70
CA LEU A 63 -5.76 5.28 5.94
C LEU A 63 -4.26 4.97 5.74
N PHE A 64 -3.35 5.82 6.20
CA PHE A 64 -1.90 5.70 5.93
C PHE A 64 -1.34 4.33 6.34
N VAL A 65 -1.68 3.88 7.55
CA VAL A 65 -1.23 2.58 8.09
C VAL A 65 -1.72 1.42 7.21
N TRP A 66 -2.94 1.53 6.69
CA TRP A 66 -3.53 0.52 5.81
C TRP A 66 -2.88 0.53 4.42
N LEU A 67 -2.67 1.70 3.83
CA LEU A 67 -2.02 1.84 2.53
C LEU A 67 -0.63 1.23 2.53
N PHE A 68 0.14 1.47 3.59
CA PHE A 68 1.48 0.90 3.73
C PHE A 68 1.45 -0.63 3.86
N ARG A 69 0.49 -1.18 4.60
CA ARG A 69 0.30 -2.64 4.72
C ARG A 69 -0.07 -3.25 3.37
N VAL A 70 -1.03 -2.66 2.66
CA VAL A 70 -1.50 -3.14 1.35
C VAL A 70 -0.38 -3.08 0.31
N ALA A 71 0.39 -1.98 0.26
CA ALA A 71 1.50 -1.85 -0.67
C ALA A 71 2.56 -2.95 -0.48
N ARG A 72 2.88 -3.30 0.78
CA ARG A 72 3.77 -4.41 1.11
C ARG A 72 3.21 -5.76 0.68
N THR A 73 1.92 -6.00 0.91
CA THR A 73 1.27 -7.26 0.49
C THR A 73 1.20 -7.41 -1.03
N ILE A 74 0.86 -6.34 -1.75
CA ILE A 74 0.85 -6.33 -3.22
C ILE A 74 2.26 -6.61 -3.75
N TRP A 75 3.28 -5.90 -3.23
CA TRP A 75 4.66 -6.11 -3.62
C TRP A 75 5.10 -7.55 -3.37
N LEU A 76 4.82 -8.11 -2.18
CA LEU A 76 5.12 -9.50 -1.88
C LEU A 76 4.44 -10.47 -2.85
N THR A 77 3.17 -10.22 -3.20
CA THR A 77 2.39 -11.11 -4.09
C THR A 77 2.94 -11.09 -5.53
N LEU A 78 3.50 -9.97 -5.98
CA LEU A 78 4.10 -9.86 -7.32
C LEU A 78 5.39 -10.68 -7.47
N PHE A 79 6.21 -10.76 -6.42
CA PHE A 79 7.52 -11.42 -6.48
C PHE A 79 7.55 -12.79 -5.82
N VAL A 80 6.66 -13.06 -4.88
CA VAL A 80 6.52 -14.35 -4.21
C VAL A 80 5.27 -15.03 -4.74
N LYS A 81 5.44 -16.01 -5.62
CA LYS A 81 4.34 -16.86 -6.06
C LYS A 81 3.80 -17.65 -4.87
N TYR A 82 2.50 -17.55 -4.67
CA TYR A 82 1.79 -18.33 -3.67
C TYR A 82 1.90 -19.82 -4.01
N ASN A 83 2.52 -20.60 -3.12
CA ASN A 83 2.58 -22.05 -3.22
C ASN A 83 1.52 -22.66 -2.30
N LYS A 84 0.50 -23.30 -2.90
CA LYS A 84 -0.61 -23.94 -2.18
C LYS A 84 -0.18 -25.20 -1.42
N ASP A 85 0.94 -25.81 -1.79
CA ASP A 85 1.39 -27.09 -1.24
C ASP A 85 2.19 -26.93 0.06
N LEU A 86 2.42 -25.69 0.53
CA LEU A 86 3.12 -25.38 1.78
C LEU A 86 2.19 -25.15 2.99
N SER A 87 0.91 -25.54 2.89
CA SER A 87 0.00 -25.58 4.04
C SER A 87 0.24 -26.85 4.86
N VAL A 88 1.25 -26.81 5.74
CA VAL A 88 1.31 -27.64 6.94
C VAL A 88 0.90 -26.79 8.13
#